data_AF-A0A8H6HPL3-F1
#
_entry.id   AF-A0A8H6HPL3-F1
#
_cell.length_a   1.000
_cell.length_b   1.000
_cell.length_c   1.000
_cell.angle_alpha   90.00
_cell.angle_beta   90.00
_cell.angle_gamma   90.00
#
_symmetry.space_group_name_H-M   'P 1'
#
loop_
_entity.id
_entity.type
_entity.pdbx_description
1 polymer ?
#
loop_
_entity_poly.entity_id
_entity_poly.type
_entity_poly.pdbx_seq_one_letter_code
_entity_poly.pdbx_strand_id
1 'polypeptide(L)' 'MSGSHQDEDYNASQAEEESIQWKIQLTIPACTEVGEKVALSRRIEKHWRLVGWGSVQRGTVLEVD' A
#
# COMPACT_ATOMS: atom_id res chain seq x y z
N MET A 1 6.38 -26.57 -38.84
CA MET A 1 7.49 -25.60 -38.74
C MET A 1 7.04 -24.42 -39.58
N SER A 2 6.67 -23.24 -39.11
CA SER A 2 6.93 -22.45 -37.90
C SER A 2 5.69 -21.54 -37.78
N GLY A 3 5.09 -21.35 -36.61
CA GLY A 3 5.67 -20.44 -35.63
C GLY A 3 5.37 -19.00 -36.03
N SER A 4 4.22 -18.50 -35.61
CA SER A 4 4.01 -17.10 -35.23
C SER A 4 2.70 -17.03 -34.45
N HIS A 5 2.75 -17.54 -33.22
CA HIS A 5 1.94 -17.00 -32.13
C HIS A 5 2.28 -15.51 -32.10
N GLN A 6 1.33 -14.67 -32.51
CA GLN A 6 1.39 -13.25 -32.20
C GLN A 6 1.06 -13.15 -30.73
N ASP A 7 2.10 -12.95 -29.93
CA ASP A 7 2.01 -12.72 -28.50
C ASP A 7 1.19 -11.43 -28.28
N GLU A 8 -0.06 -11.57 -27.82
CA GLU A 8 -0.94 -10.48 -27.42
C GLU A 8 -0.55 -9.87 -26.05
N ASP A 9 0.72 -10.04 -25.63
CA ASP A 9 1.22 -9.60 -24.33
C ASP A 9 1.51 -8.07 -24.28
N TYR A 10 1.25 -7.33 -25.37
CA TYR A 10 1.49 -5.89 -25.49
C TYR A 10 0.45 -5.00 -24.79
N ASN A 11 -0.16 -5.43 -23.68
CA ASN A 11 -0.85 -4.45 -22.82
C ASN A 11 -0.91 -4.79 -21.33
N ALA A 12 0.10 -5.48 -20.80
CA ALA A 12 0.32 -5.55 -19.36
C ALA A 12 1.12 -4.35 -18.81
N SER A 13 1.47 -3.37 -19.65
CA SER A 13 2.41 -2.28 -19.32
C SER A 13 1.77 -0.91 -19.04
N GLN A 14 0.44 -0.79 -19.05
CA GLN A 14 -0.22 0.48 -18.70
C GLN A 14 -1.40 0.27 -17.75
N ALA A 15 -1.08 -0.04 -16.51
CA ALA A 15 -1.95 0.29 -15.38
C ALA A 15 -1.08 0.92 -14.29
N GLU A 16 -0.50 2.08 -14.60
CA GLU A 16 -0.24 3.07 -13.55
C GLU A 16 -1.62 3.60 -13.12
N GLU A 17 -2.36 2.77 -12.40
CA GLU A 17 -3.56 3.17 -11.70
C GLU A 17 -3.12 4.24 -10.71
N GLU A 18 -3.51 5.50 -10.91
CA GLU A 18 -3.17 6.60 -10.02
C GLU A 18 -3.71 6.31 -8.62
N SER A 19 -2.89 5.63 -7.83
CA SER A 19 -3.19 5.18 -6.49
C SER A 19 -3.17 6.39 -5.56
N ILE A 20 -4.31 6.68 -4.95
CA ILE A 20 -4.38 7.72 -3.92
C ILE A 20 -3.58 7.23 -2.70
N GLN A 21 -2.40 7.82 -2.51
CA GLN A 21 -1.49 7.49 -1.40
C GLN A 21 -1.54 8.52 -0.29
N TRP A 22 -1.43 8.06 0.95
CA TRP A 22 -1.40 8.89 2.15
C TRP A 22 -0.09 8.67 2.91
N LYS A 23 0.49 9.74 3.46
CA LYS A 23 1.64 9.65 4.38
C LYS A 23 1.18 9.90 5.81
N ILE A 24 1.53 9.01 6.72
CA ILE A 24 1.18 9.10 8.15
C ILE A 24 2.48 8.97 8.95
N GLN A 25 2.70 9.88 9.89
CA GLN A 25 3.77 9.76 10.88
C GLN A 25 3.22 9.01 12.11
N LEU A 26 3.87 7.92 12.48
CA LEU A 26 3.51 7.17 13.68
C LEU A 26 4.01 7.90 14.94
N THR A 27 3.28 7.77 16.04
CA THR A 27 3.69 8.34 17.33
C THR A 27 4.82 7.53 17.99
N ILE A 28 4.90 6.24 17.67
CA ILE A 28 5.93 5.30 18.12
C ILE A 28 6.34 4.40 16.95
N PRO A 29 7.59 3.92 16.88
CA PRO A 29 8.00 2.95 15.89
C PRO A 29 7.18 1.65 16.04
N ALA A 30 6.89 1.02 14.91
CA ALA A 30 6.19 -0.25 14.85
C ALA A 30 6.83 -1.15 13.80
N CYS A 31 6.85 -2.46 14.06
CA CYS A 31 7.32 -3.46 13.10
C CYS A 31 6.20 -3.73 12.07
N THR A 32 6.53 -3.71 10.78
CA THR A 32 5.60 -4.01 9.68
C THR A 32 6.38 -4.33 8.40
N GLU A 33 5.72 -4.92 7.41
CA GLU A 33 6.25 -5.16 6.07
C GLU A 33 5.53 -4.37 4.98
N VAL A 34 6.21 -4.08 3.86
CA VAL A 34 5.55 -3.50 2.69
C VAL A 34 4.51 -4.49 2.13
N GLY A 35 3.31 -4.00 1.88
CA GLY A 35 2.14 -4.79 1.47
C GLY A 35 1.27 -5.27 2.63
N GLU A 36 1.72 -5.13 3.88
CA GLU A 36 0.95 -5.54 5.06
C GLU A 36 -0.34 -4.74 5.18
N LYS A 37 -1.45 -5.43 5.48
CA LYS A 37 -2.78 -4.83 5.60
C LYS A 37 -2.92 -4.09 6.92
N VAL A 38 -3.40 -2.85 6.85
CA VAL A 38 -3.59 -1.97 8.01
C VAL A 38 -5.02 -1.44 8.08
N ALA A 39 -5.50 -1.19 9.29
CA ALA A 39 -6.77 -0.55 9.57
C ALA A 39 -6.55 0.87 10.08
N LEU A 40 -7.34 1.82 9.58
CA LEU A 40 -7.31 3.21 10.01
C LEU A 40 -8.53 3.49 10.88
N SER A 41 -8.30 4.05 12.08
CA SER A 41 -9.36 4.50 12.97
C SER A 41 -9.25 6.00 13.25
N ARG A 42 -10.41 6.64 13.45
CA ARG A 42 -10.52 8.05 13.85
C ARG A 42 -11.34 8.15 15.11
N ARG A 43 -10.92 9.02 16.03
CA ARG A 43 -11.70 9.32 17.23
C ARG A 43 -12.84 10.28 16.88
N ILE A 44 -14.08 9.84 17.08
CA ILE A 44 -15.31 10.61 16.85
C ILE A 44 -16.17 10.44 18.10
N GLU A 45 -16.61 11.55 18.70
CA GLU A 45 -17.45 11.52 19.92
C GLU A 45 -16.89 10.59 21.02
N LYS A 46 -15.57 10.68 21.26
CA LYS A 46 -14.81 9.87 22.24
C LYS A 46 -14.71 8.37 21.93
N HIS A 47 -15.25 7.88 20.82
CA HIS A 47 -15.13 6.49 20.38
C HIS A 47 -14.14 6.36 19.22
N TRP A 48 -13.37 5.27 19.20
CA TRP A 48 -12.57 4.92 18.03
C TRP A 48 -13.48 4.25 17.02
N ARG A 49 -13.63 4.87 15.85
CA ARG A 49 -14.40 4.31 14.74
C ARG A 49 -13.43 3.95 13.63
N LEU A 50 -13.61 2.77 13.07
CA LEU A 50 -12.95 2.37 11.84
C LEU A 50 -13.40 3.32 10.73
N VAL A 51 -12.44 3.86 9.98
CA VAL A 51 -12.71 4.78 8.86
C VAL A 51 -12.21 4.24 7.52
N GLY A 52 -11.35 3.22 7.53
CA GLY A 52 -10.88 2.60 6.30
C GLY A 52 -9.80 1.56 6.54
N TRP A 53 -9.30 1.04 5.42
CA TRP A 53 -8.27 0.01 5.35
C TRP A 53 -7.27 0.39 4.27
N GLY A 54 -6.08 -0.20 4.33
CA GLY A 54 -5.09 -0.04 3.28
C GLY A 54 -3.96 -1.03 3.45
N SER A 55 -2.87 -0.80 2.72
CA SER A 55 -1.63 -1.54 2.89
C SER A 55 -0.43 -0.60 2.96
N VAL A 56 0.62 -1.03 3.66
CA VAL A 56 1.87 -0.27 3.76
C VAL A 56 2.55 -0.26 2.39
N GLN A 57 2.75 0.93 1.82
CA GLN A 57 3.43 1.06 0.52
C GLN A 57 4.92 1.38 0.67
N ARG A 58 5.28 2.13 1.71
CA ARG A 58 6.66 2.54 2.05
C ARG A 58 6.72 3.10 3.46
N GLY A 59 7.91 3.14 4.06
CA GLY A 59 8.14 3.74 5.39
C GLY A 59 9.61 4.10 5.61
N THR A 60 9.89 4.76 6.73
CA THR A 60 11.27 5.05 7.20
C THR A 60 11.60 4.09 8.33
N VAL A 61 12.72 3.37 8.21
CA VAL A 61 13.18 2.43 9.23
C VAL A 61 13.88 3.21 10.35
N LEU A 62 13.56 2.88 11.60
CA LEU A 62 14.28 3.39 12.76
C LEU A 62 15.56 2.57 12.93
N GLU A 63 16.72 3.24 12.87
CA GLU A 63 18.00 2.64 13.25
C GLU A 63 18.13 2.67 14.77
N VAL A 64 18.57 1.56 15.36
CA VAL A 64 18.86 1.45 16.78
C VAL A 64 20.37 1.50 16.93
N ASP A 65 20.88 2.55 17.56
CA ASP A 65 22.29 2.68 17.95
C ASP A 65 22.65 1.78 19.15
#